data_AF-A0A6G3QLB1-F1
#
_entry.id   AF-A0A6G3QLB1-F1
#
_cell.length_a   1.000
_cell.length_b   1.000
_cell.length_c   1.000
_cell.angle_alpha   90.00
_cell.angle_beta   90.00
_cell.angle_gamma   90.00
#
_symmetry.space_group_name_H-M   'P 1'
#
loop_
_entity.id
_entity.type
_entity.pdbx_description
1 polymer ?
#
loop_
_entity_poly.entity_id
_entity_poly.type
_entity_poly.pdbx_seq_one_letter_code
_entity_poly.pdbx_strand_id
1 'polypeptide(L)' 'MTTRKRPSEQLPFLDLRIGGLHLTVQRVPYSVLALISGVGGSLGGVIWLGR' A
#
# COMPACT_ATOMS: atom_id res chain seq x y z
N MET A 1 18.89 -26.35 24.98
CA MET A 1 18.87 -26.01 23.55
C MET A 1 17.60 -25.21 23.29
N THR A 2 17.67 -23.88 23.35
CA THR A 2 16.51 -22.99 23.22
C THR A 2 16.37 -22.57 21.76
N THR A 3 15.36 -23.10 21.08
CA THR A 3 15.08 -22.79 19.68
C THR A 3 14.52 -21.38 19.59
N ARG A 4 15.36 -20.40 19.26
CA ARG A 4 14.94 -19.03 18.95
C ARG A 4 14.03 -19.10 17.71
N LYS A 5 12.70 -19.04 17.88
CA LYS A 5 11.80 -18.79 16.76
C LYS A 5 12.23 -17.47 16.14
N ARG A 6 12.69 -17.51 14.88
CA ARG A 6 12.98 -16.30 14.11
C ARG A 6 11.69 -15.46 14.08
N PRO A 7 11.78 -14.13 14.18
CA PRO A 7 10.62 -13.28 14.03
C PRO A 7 10.00 -13.68 12.69
N SER A 8 8.73 -14.11 12.73
CA SER A 8 7.94 -14.39 11.53
C SER A 8 8.20 -13.28 10.53
N GLU A 9 8.75 -13.62 9.36
CA GLU A 9 8.82 -12.71 8.22
C GLU A 9 7.41 -12.15 8.01
N GLN A 10 7.20 -10.92 8.49
CA GLN A 10 5.98 -10.18 8.22
C GLN A 10 6.02 -9.89 6.74
N LEU A 11 5.35 -10.72 5.94
CA LEU A 11 5.16 -10.46 4.52
C LEU A 11 4.57 -9.05 4.38
N PRO A 12 5.18 -8.16 3.59
CA PRO A 12 4.68 -6.81 3.40
C PRO A 12 3.26 -6.90 2.83
N PHE A 13 2.34 -6.13 3.40
CA PHE A 13 0.95 -6.10 2.97
C PHE A 13 0.81 -5.60 1.52
N LEU A 14 1.69 -4.68 1.11
CA LEU A 14 1.73 -4.17 -0.25
C LEU A 14 3.18 -3.93 -0.66
N ASP A 15 3.55 -4.49 -1.80
CA ASP A 15 4.83 -4.26 -2.46
C ASP A 15 4.55 -3.55 -3.78
N LEU A 16 4.89 -2.26 -3.86
CA LEU A 16 4.69 -1.45 -5.05
C LEU A 16 6.05 -1.12 -5.67
N ARG A 17 6.25 -1.54 -6.92
CA ARG A 17 7.45 -1.24 -7.71
C ARG A 17 7.08 -0.45 -8.95
N ILE A 18 7.60 0.77 -9.04
CA ILE A 18 7.40 1.65 -10.21
C ILE A 18 8.75 2.27 -10.58
N GLY A 19 9.26 1.97 -11.77
CA GLY A 19 10.44 2.65 -12.35
C GLY A 19 11.71 2.62 -11.48
N GLY A 20 11.91 1.59 -10.65
CA GLY A 20 13.06 1.47 -9.74
C GLY A 20 12.79 1.96 -8.30
N LEU A 21 11.66 2.64 -8.05
CA LEU A 21 11.19 2.92 -6.69
C LEU A 21 10.54 1.66 -6.12
N HIS A 22 11.10 1.13 -5.04
CA HIS A 22 10.56 -0.03 -4.32
C HIS A 22 9.93 0.43 -3.01
N LEU A 23 8.59 0.46 -2.97
CA LEU A 23 7.82 0.84 -1.79
C LEU A 23 7.24 -0.41 -1.13
N THR A 24 7.66 -0.71 0.09
CA THR A 24 7.16 -1.83 0.88
C THR A 24 6.32 -1.32 2.05
N VAL A 25 5.05 -1.70 2.10
CA VAL A 25 4.16 -1.33 3.20
C VAL A 25 4.00 -2.52 4.14
N GLN A 26 4.63 -2.45 5.31
CA GLN A 26 4.54 -3.49 6.34
C GLN A 26 3.22 -3.46 7.12
N ARG A 27 2.62 -2.27 7.28
CA ARG A 27 1.32 -2.07 7.93
C ARG A 27 0.63 -0.90 7.27
N VAL A 28 -0.47 -1.14 6.55
CA VAL A 28 -1.23 -0.06 5.90
C VAL A 28 -2.00 0.69 6.98
N PRO A 29 -1.71 1.98 7.23
CA PRO A 29 -2.59 2.81 8.05
C PRO A 29 -3.89 3.00 7.27
N TYR A 30 -5.04 2.91 7.94
CA TYR A 30 -6.34 3.21 7.31
C TYR A 30 -6.35 4.57 6.58
N SER A 31 -5.56 5.53 7.07
CA SER A 31 -5.36 6.84 6.44
C SER A 31 -4.78 6.76 5.03
N VAL A 32 -3.89 5.81 4.74
CA VAL A 32 -3.30 5.63 3.40
C VAL A 32 -4.32 5.01 2.45
N LEU A 33 -5.12 4.05 2.92
CA LEU A 33 -6.26 3.49 2.18
C LEU A 33 -7.28 4.58 1.83
N ALA A 34 -7.62 5.44 2.80
CA ALA A 34 -8.51 6.58 2.57
C ALA A 34 -7.92 7.58 1.57
N LEU A 35 -6.61 7.84 1.63
CA LEU A 35 -5.91 8.68 0.67
C LEU A 35 -5.94 8.10 -0.75
N ILE A 36 -5.66 6.80 -0.91
CA ILE A 36 -5.69 6.14 -2.23
C ILE A 36 -7.11 6.13 -2.79
N SER A 37 -8.12 5.78 -1.97
CA SER A 37 -9.53 5.85 -2.39
C SER A 37 -9.95 7.29 -2.73
N GLY A 38 -9.51 8.27 -1.94
CA GLY A 38 -9.80 9.68 -2.17
C GLY A 38 -9.19 10.18 -3.47
N VAL A 39 -7.89 9.95 -3.69
CA VAL A 39 -7.19 10.34 -4.93
C VAL A 39 -7.76 9.61 -6.14
N GLY A 40 -7.97 8.29 -6.04
CA GLY A 40 -8.58 7.49 -7.11
C GLY A 40 -10.00 7.92 -7.45
N GLY A 41 -10.83 8.18 -6.44
CA GLY A 41 -12.20 8.68 -6.61
C GLY A 41 -12.25 10.10 -7.17
N SER A 42 -11.31 10.97 -6.78
CA SER A 42 -11.21 12.33 -7.31
C SER A 42 -10.80 12.32 -8.79
N LEU A 43 -9.76 11.55 -9.13
CA LEU A 43 -9.30 11.41 -10.51
C LEU A 43 -10.36 10.75 -11.39
N GLY A 44 -10.98 9.67 -10.92
CA GLY A 44 -12.08 9.01 -11.62
C GLY A 44 -13.28 9.92 -11.78
N GLY A 45 -13.62 10.71 -10.75
CA GLY A 45 -14.68 11.70 -10.78
C GLY A 45 -14.42 12.80 -11.81
N VAL A 46 -13.21 13.36 -11.84
CA VAL A 46 -12.82 14.38 -12.84
C VAL A 46 -12.88 13.82 -14.26
N ILE A 47 -12.39 12.60 -14.47
CA ILE A 47 -12.44 11.93 -15.80
C ILE A 47 -13.89 11.66 -16.23
N TRP A 48 -14.74 11.22 -15.29
CA TRP A 48 -16.14 10.91 -15.58
C TRP A 48 -16.99 12.15 -15.80
N LEU A 49 -16.82 13.21 -14.99
CA LEU A 49 -17.53 14.49 -15.16
C LEU A 49 -17.07 15.26 -16.40
N GLY A 50 -15.81 15.06 -16.80
CA GLY A 50 -15.24 15.67 -18.01
C GLY A 50 -15.55 14.92 -19.30
N ARG A 51 -16.28 13.80 -19.25
CA ARG A 51 -16.73 13.01 -20.40
C ARG A 51 -18.18 13.32 -20.73
#